data_AF-W7PQI2-F1
#
_entry.id   AF-W7PQI2-F1
#
_cell.length_a   1.000
_cell.length_b   1.000
_cell.length_c   1.000
_cell.angle_alpha   90.00
_cell.angle_beta   90.00
_cell.angle_gamma   90.00
#
_symmetry.space_group_name_H-M   'P 1'
#
loop_
_entity.id
_entity.type
_entity.pdbx_description
1 polymer ?
#
loop_
_entity_poly.entity_id
_entity_poly.type
_entity_poly.pdbx_seq_one_letter_code
_entity_poly.pdbx_strand_id
1 'polypeptide(L)' 'MIRQEQREWIQGHLEEIVTAVLTAFFTALMFRVGLGMLFSIVTGLALAYGIRLIAMRRLVASIRRRIPWLRGPTSPA' A
#
# COMPACT_ATOMS: atom_id res chain seq x y z
N MET A 1 4.64 -9.64 22.42
CA MET A 1 3.93 -10.30 21.31
C MET A 1 2.67 -9.54 20.89
N ILE A 2 1.75 -9.19 21.79
CA ILE A 2 0.48 -8.47 21.48
C ILE A 2 0.65 -7.14 20.69
N ARG A 3 1.74 -6.40 20.95
CA ARG A 3 2.01 -5.09 20.31
C ARG A 3 2.37 -5.17 18.82
N GLN A 4 2.87 -6.32 18.35
CA GLN A 4 3.24 -6.52 16.94
C GLN A 4 2.01 -6.91 16.12
N GLU A 5 1.19 -7.83 16.64
CA GLU A 5 -0.07 -8.26 16.02
C GLU A 5 -1.06 -7.11 15.84
N GLN A 6 -1.22 -6.25 16.86
CA GLN A 6 -2.02 -5.02 16.72
C GLN A 6 -1.43 -4.04 15.68
N ARG A 7 -0.11 -3.95 15.59
CA ARG A 7 0.55 -3.08 14.60
C ARG A 7 0.32 -3.57 13.19
N GLU A 8 0.46 -4.86 12.94
CA GLU A 8 0.21 -5.48 11.63
C GLU A 8 -1.25 -5.34 11.23
N TRP A 9 -2.18 -5.55 12.16
CA TRP A 9 -3.61 -5.35 11.91
C TRP A 9 -3.95 -3.90 11.58
N ILE A 10 -3.47 -2.93 12.39
CA ILE A 10 -3.68 -1.50 12.13
C ILE A 10 -3.06 -1.09 10.79
N GLN A 11 -1.89 -1.63 10.47
CA GLN A 11 -1.16 -1.29 9.25
C GLN A 11 -1.86 -1.83 8.00
N GLY A 12 -2.34 -3.07 8.03
CA GLY A 12 -3.15 -3.63 6.95
C GLY A 12 -4.48 -2.88 6.76
N HIS A 13 -5.15 -2.55 7.86
CA HIS A 13 -6.42 -1.83 7.79
C HIS A 13 -6.25 -0.37 7.30
N LEU A 14 -5.18 0.30 7.73
CA LEU A 14 -4.85 1.64 7.23
C LEU A 14 -4.49 1.61 5.74
N GLU A 15 -3.81 0.55 5.27
CA GLU A 15 -3.53 0.37 3.84
C GLU A 15 -4.78 0.21 3.00
N GLU A 16 -5.78 -0.55 3.48
CA GLU A 16 -7.07 -0.70 2.80
C GLU A 16 -7.80 0.64 2.70
N ILE A 17 -7.89 1.37 3.81
CA ILE A 17 -8.53 2.69 3.85
C ILE A 17 -7.83 3.66 2.89
N VAL A 18 -6.50 3.74 2.94
CA VAL A 18 -5.72 4.61 2.05
C VAL A 18 -5.91 4.21 0.59
N THR A 19 -5.91 2.92 0.28
CA THR A 19 -6.15 2.43 -1.10
C THR A 19 -7.55 2.81 -1.59
N ALA A 20 -8.58 2.61 -0.75
CA ALA A 20 -9.95 2.96 -1.10
C ALA A 20 -10.12 4.48 -1.32
N VAL A 21 -9.56 5.29 -0.42
CA VAL A 21 -9.59 6.76 -0.54
C VAL A 21 -8.86 7.23 -1.80
N LEU A 22 -7.67 6.69 -2.09
CA LEU A 22 -6.93 7.03 -3.30
C LEU A 22 -7.68 6.60 -4.56
N THR A 23 -8.28 5.40 -4.57
CA THR A 23 -9.10 4.92 -5.69
C THR A 23 -10.25 5.87 -5.97
N ALA A 24 -11.01 6.22 -4.93
CA ALA A 24 -12.14 7.14 -5.05
C ALA A 24 -11.69 8.53 -5.50
N PHE A 25 -10.59 9.05 -4.95
CA PHE A 25 -10.02 10.35 -5.31
C PHE A 25 -9.58 10.39 -6.78
N PHE A 26 -8.78 9.42 -7.24
CA PHE A 26 -8.33 9.39 -8.63
C PHE A 26 -9.49 9.14 -9.60
N THR A 27 -10.46 8.30 -9.24
CA THR A 27 -11.65 8.10 -10.06
C THR A 27 -12.45 9.41 -10.22
N ALA A 28 -12.68 10.14 -9.12
CA ALA A 28 -13.33 11.45 -9.15
C ALA A 28 -12.51 12.50 -9.92
N LEU A 29 -11.18 12.47 -9.78
CA LEU A 29 -10.29 13.34 -10.53
C LEU A 29 -10.36 13.08 -12.04
N MET A 30 -10.36 11.81 -12.46
CA MET A 30 -10.47 11.46 -13.88
C MET A 30 -11.83 11.86 -14.46
N PHE A 31 -12.92 11.76 -13.69
CA PHE A 31 -14.20 12.33 -14.08
C PHE A 31 -14.14 13.84 -14.29
N ARG A 32 -13.45 14.57 -13.41
CA ARG A 32 -13.27 16.03 -13.54
C ARG A 32 -12.43 16.42 -14.76
N VAL A 33 -11.49 15.58 -15.19
CA VAL A 33 -10.68 15.78 -16.40
C VAL A 33 -11.48 15.51 -17.69
N GLY A 34 -12.72 15.02 -17.57
CA GLY A 34 -13.60 14.74 -18.72
C GLY A 34 -13.37 13.37 -19.35
N LEU A 35 -12.69 12.46 -18.65
CA LEU A 35 -12.56 11.08 -19.11
C LEU A 35 -13.86 10.31 -18.94
N GLY A 36 -14.19 9.49 -19.93
CA GLY A 36 -15.38 8.63 -19.92
C GLY A 36 -15.43 7.73 -18.69
N MET A 37 -16.63 7.43 -18.23
CA MET A 37 -16.90 6.78 -16.93
C MET A 37 -16.06 5.51 -16.69
N LEU A 38 -16.00 4.60 -17.66
CA LEU A 38 -15.22 3.37 -17.56
C LEU A 38 -13.70 3.64 -17.49
N PHE A 39 -13.21 4.61 -18.27
CA PHE A 39 -11.79 4.99 -18.25
C PHE A 39 -11.39 5.56 -16.89
N SER A 40 -12.24 6.40 -16.30
CA SER A 40 -12.01 6.98 -14.97
C SER A 40 -11.92 5.91 -13.88
N ILE A 41 -12.80 4.91 -13.92
CA ILE A 41 -12.78 3.78 -12.98
C ILE A 41 -11.52 2.94 -13.16
N VAL A 42 -11.20 2.53 -14.38
CA VAL A 42 -10.02 1.68 -14.66
C VAL A 42 -8.73 2.40 -14.26
N THR A 43 -8.59 3.68 -14.61
CA THR A 43 -7.38 4.46 -14.33
C THR A 43 -7.23 4.75 -12.83
N GLY A 44 -8.34 5.06 -12.14
CA GLY A 44 -8.34 5.23 -10.69
C GLY A 44 -7.97 3.95 -9.94
N LEU A 45 -8.49 2.80 -10.39
CA LEU A 45 -8.16 1.49 -9.83
C LEU A 45 -6.69 1.12 -10.07
N ALA A 46 -6.20 1.33 -11.30
CA ALA A 46 -4.81 1.06 -11.68
C ALA A 46 -3.82 1.91 -10.89
N LEU A 47 -4.11 3.20 -10.70
CA LEU A 47 -3.29 4.10 -9.89
C LEU A 47 -3.27 3.69 -8.42
N ALA A 48 -4.43 3.39 -7.84
CA ALA A 48 -4.51 2.98 -6.45
C ALA A 48 -3.79 1.66 -6.18
N TYR A 49 -3.96 0.66 -7.05
CA TYR A 49 -3.21 -0.60 -6.96
C TYR A 49 -1.71 -0.42 -7.23
N GLY A 50 -1.34 0.47 -8.15
CA GLY A 50 0.06 0.83 -8.39
C GLY A 50 0.71 1.46 -7.17
N ILE A 51 0.01 2.38 -6.51
CA ILE A 51 0.46 2.98 -5.25
C ILE A 51 0.53 1.92 -4.16
N ARG A 52 -0.46 1.02 -4.05
CA ARG A 52 -0.42 -0.11 -3.10
C ARG A 52 0.81 -0.98 -3.31
N LEU A 53 1.16 -1.32 -4.55
CA LEU A 53 2.34 -2.14 -4.86
C LEU A 53 3.65 -1.44 -4.46
N ILE A 54 3.77 -0.14 -4.74
CA ILE A 54 4.96 0.67 -4.41
C ILE A 54 5.04 0.92 -2.89
N ALA A 55 3.91 1.24 -2.27
CA ALA A 55 3.80 1.47 -0.83
C ALA A 55 4.17 0.20 -0.07
N MET A 56 3.63 -0.96 -0.45
CA MET A 56 3.97 -2.25 0.14
C MET A 56 5.48 -2.54 0.03
N ARG A 57 6.10 -2.28 -1.13
CA ARG A 57 7.56 -2.43 -1.31
C ARG A 57 8.35 -1.47 -0.43
N ARG A 58 7.93 -0.21 -0.29
CA ARG A 58 8.59 0.79 0.57
C ARG A 58 8.39 0.50 2.05
N LEU A 59 7.23 -0.03 2.40
CA LEU A 59 6.88 -0.45 3.76
C LEU A 59 7.74 -1.64 4.16
N VAL A 60 7.79 -2.68 3.33
CA VAL A 60 8.70 -3.82 3.50
C VAL A 60 10.14 -3.36 3.59
N ALA A 61 10.60 -2.46 2.70
CA ALA A 61 11.96 -1.93 2.76
C ALA A 61 12.22 -1.10 4.04
N SER A 62 11.24 -0.35 4.52
CA SER A 62 11.34 0.45 5.74
C SER A 62 11.29 -0.40 7.00
N ILE A 63 10.46 -1.45 7.03
CA ILE A 63 10.42 -2.48 8.07
C ILE A 63 11.76 -3.22 8.09
N ARG A 64 12.28 -3.61 6.92
CA ARG A 64 13.59 -4.29 6.79
C ARG A 64 14.75 -3.42 7.26
N ARG A 65 14.67 -2.10 7.10
CA ARG A 65 15.66 -1.14 7.66
C ARG A 65 15.50 -0.93 9.17
N ARG A 66 14.27 -0.97 9.70
CA ARG A 66 14.00 -0.77 11.14
C ARG A 66 14.16 -2.02 11.98
N ILE A 67 14.10 -3.21 11.39
CA ILE A 67 14.24 -4.49 12.10
C ILE A 67 15.40 -5.30 11.49
N PRO A 68 16.67 -4.90 11.74
CA PRO A 68 17.84 -5.64 11.28
C PRO A 68 18.01 -7.02 11.95
N TRP A 69 17.31 -7.29 13.06
CA TRP A 69 17.32 -8.57 13.79
C TRP A 69 16.53 -9.70 13.12
N LEU A 70 15.78 -9.44 12.04
CA LEU A 70 15.18 -10.49 11.18
C LEU A 70 16.19 -11.09 10.18
N ARG A 71 17.47 -10.70 10.25
CA ARG A 71 18.54 -11.61 9.80
C ARG A 71 18.50 -12.80 10.75
N GLY A 72 17.79 -13.86 10.35
CA GLY A 72 18.14 -15.21 10.79
C GLY A 72 19.66 -15.36 10.63
N PRO A 73 20.33 -16.09 11.54
CA PRO A 73 21.78 -16.19 11.54
C PRO A 73 22.23 -16.57 10.14
N THR A 74 22.97 -15.68 9.48
CA THR A 74 23.82 -16.08 8.38
C THR A 74 24.80 -17.06 9.00
N SER A 75 24.50 -18.36 8.88
CA SER A 75 25.43 -19.43 9.15
C SER A 75 26.71 -19.09 8.37
N PRO A 76 27.85 -18.86 9.03
CA PRO A 76 29.11 -18.89 8.33
C PRO A 76 29.35 -20.35 7.95
N ALA A 77 29.51 -20.60 6.66
CA ALA A 77 30.18 -21.79 6.14
C ALA A 77 31.34 -21.28 5.28
#